data_AF-A0A849FL27-F1
#
_entry.id   AF-A0A849FL27-F1
#
_cell.length_a   1.000
_cell.length_b   1.000
_cell.length_c   1.000
_cell.angle_alpha   90.00
_cell.angle_beta   90.00
_cell.angle_gamma   90.00
#
_symmetry.space_group_name_H-M   'P 1'
#
loop_
_entity.id
_entity.type
_entity.pdbx_description
1 polymer ?
#
loop_
_entity_poly.entity_id
_entity_poly.type
_entity_poly.pdbx_seq_one_letter_code
_entity_poly.pdbx_strand_id
1 'polypeptide(L)' 'FFSFPFKIGDRIKILDGEFAEEADILDIKAFHLYLRKDNGELVTYPNNLLLQKGVALIAKNSVSEKADN' A
#
# COMPACT_ATOMS: atom_id res chain seq x y z
N PHE A 1 -3.46 -15.83 9.45
CA PHE A 1 -4.04 -14.76 8.63
C PHE A 1 -3.12 -13.56 8.78
N PHE A 2 -2.35 -13.20 7.74
CA PHE A 2 -1.52 -12.00 7.80
C PHE A 2 -2.40 -10.81 7.49
N SER A 3 -2.87 -10.11 8.54
CA SER A 3 -3.56 -8.85 8.34
C SER A 3 -2.52 -7.83 7.93
N PHE A 4 -2.53 -7.42 6.66
CA PHE A 4 -1.77 -6.25 6.25
C PHE A 4 -2.33 -5.03 7.02
N PRO A 5 -1.48 -4.18 7.60
CA PRO A 5 -1.93 -2.97 8.29
C PRO A 5 -2.52 -1.92 7.32
N PHE A 6 -2.39 -2.15 6.01
CA PHE A 6 -2.83 -1.26 4.95
C PHE A 6 -4.16 -1.70 4.36
N LYS A 7 -4.93 -0.72 3.89
CA LYS A 7 -6.24 -0.91 3.26
C LYS A 7 -6.27 -0.24 1.88
N ILE A 8 -7.31 -0.58 1.13
CA ILE A 8 -7.61 0.10 -0.14
C ILE A 8 -7.81 1.60 0.14
N GLY A 9 -7.17 2.42 -0.68
CA GLY A 9 -7.12 3.88 -0.57
C GLY A 9 -6.03 4.43 0.33
N ASP A 10 -5.28 3.59 1.05
CA ASP A 10 -4.08 4.05 1.77
C ASP A 10 -2.98 4.40 0.77
N ARG A 11 -2.22 5.44 1.09
CA ARG A 11 -0.99 5.78 0.37
C ARG A 11 0.20 5.23 1.13
N ILE A 12 0.99 4.42 0.45
CA ILE A 12 2.17 3.76 1.03
C ILE A 12 3.44 4.18 0.31
N LYS A 13 4.57 4.07 1.03
CA LYS A 13 5.92 4.19 0.48
C LYS A 13 6.65 2.89 0.67
N ILE A 14 7.05 2.27 -0.43
CA ILE A 14 7.88 1.07 -0.42
C ILE A 14 9.32 1.53 -0.23
N LEU A 15 9.96 1.09 0.85
CA LEU A 15 11.34 1.41 1.19
C LEU A 15 12.26 0.34 0.60
N ASP A 16 12.35 0.32 -0.73
CA ASP A 16 13.39 -0.43 -1.42
C ASP A 16 14.57 0.48 -1.71
N GLY A 17 15.80 0.07 -1.36
CA GLY A 17 16.98 0.92 -1.40
C GLY A 17 17.28 1.50 -2.80
N GLU A 18 16.93 0.75 -3.84
CA GLU A 18 17.10 1.18 -5.24
C GLU A 18 15.84 1.85 -5.81
N PHE A 19 14.68 1.67 -5.18
CA PHE A 19 13.37 2.12 -5.68
C PHE A 19 12.44 2.50 -4.52
N ALA A 20 12.68 3.68 -3.93
CA ALA A 20 11.77 4.26 -2.96
C ALA A 20 10.58 4.89 -3.69
N GLU A 21 9.46 4.17 -3.76
CA GLU A 21 8.30 4.55 -4.57
C GLU A 21 7.05 4.75 -3.68
N GLU A 22 6.29 5.80 -3.98
CA GLU A 22 5.02 6.10 -3.33
C GLU A 22 3.85 5.78 -4.26
N ALA A 23 2.83 5.14 -3.72
CA ALA A 23 1.65 4.77 -4.49
C ALA A 23 0.39 4.62 -3.62
N ASP A 24 -0.76 4.84 -4.25
CA ASP A 24 -2.07 4.55 -3.67
C ASP A 24 -2.41 3.07 -3.87
N ILE A 25 -2.92 2.41 -2.83
CA ILE A 25 -3.47 1.06 -2.95
C ILE A 25 -4.85 1.14 -3.60
N LEU A 26 -4.96 0.67 -4.84
CA LEU A 26 -6.23 0.58 -5.54
C LEU A 26 -7.00 -0.70 -5.21
N ASP A 27 -6.31 -1.81 -5.03
CA ASP A 27 -6.91 -3.11 -4.74
C ASP A 27 -5.89 -4.09 -4.13
N ILE A 28 -6.39 -5.06 -3.35
CA ILE A 28 -5.59 -6.09 -2.68
C ILE A 28 -6.07 -7.45 -3.20
N LYS A 29 -5.29 -8.09 -4.07
CA LYS A 29 -5.57 -9.45 -4.55
C LYS A 29 -4.81 -10.49 -3.72
N ALA A 30 -5.18 -11.76 -3.92
CA ALA A 30 -4.58 -12.88 -3.19
C ALA A 30 -3.03 -12.95 -3.34
N PHE A 31 -2.49 -12.51 -4.48
CA PHE A 31 -1.07 -12.64 -4.79
C PHE A 31 -0.33 -11.32 -5.04
N HIS A 32 -1.06 -10.23 -5.27
CA HIS A 32 -0.48 -8.92 -5.61
C HIS A 32 -1.38 -7.76 -5.21
N LEU A 33 -0.78 -6.59 -5.07
CA LEU A 33 -1.46 -5.31 -4.94
C LEU A 33 -1.57 -4.64 -6.30
N TYR A 34 -2.68 -3.95 -6.55
CA TYR A 34 -2.77 -2.96 -7.60
C TYR A 34 -2.49 -1.59 -7.01
N LEU A 35 -1.48 -0.92 -7.53
CA LEU A 35 -0.98 0.36 -7.06
C LEU A 35 -1.05 1.41 -8.17
N ARG A 36 -1.23 2.67 -7.78
CA ARG A 36 -1.14 3.82 -8.70
C ARG A 36 -0.14 4.84 -8.18
N LYS A 37 0.81 5.19 -9.03
CA LYS A 37 1.82 6.23 -8.76
C LYS A 37 1.29 7.62 -9.11
N ASP A 38 2.02 8.65 -8.68
CA ASP A 38 1.69 10.05 -8.95
C ASP A 38 1.72 10.42 -10.43
N ASN A 39 2.55 9.75 -11.22
CA ASN A 39 2.62 9.92 -12.68
C ASN A 39 1.45 9.25 -13.43
N GLY A 40 0.50 8.63 -12.71
CA GLY A 40 -0.62 7.88 -13.27
C GLY A 40 -0.29 6.45 -13.70
N GLU A 41 0.95 6.00 -13.55
CA GLU A 41 1.36 4.62 -13.84
C GLU A 41 0.67 3.63 -12.90
N LEU A 42 0.18 2.54 -13.49
CA LEU A 42 -0.40 1.42 -12.76
C LEU A 42 0.65 0.34 -12.59
N VAL A 43 0.88 -0.08 -11.35
CA VAL A 43 1.88 -1.10 -11.01
C VAL A 43 1.25 -2.21 -10.21
N THR A 44 1.63 -3.45 -10.54
CA THR A 44 1.31 -4.62 -9.73
C THR A 44 2.50 -4.97 -8.85
N TYR A 45 2.27 -5.10 -7.54
CA TYR A 45 3.33 -5.45 -6.61
C TYR A 45 3.03 -6.77 -5.89
N PRO A 46 3.88 -7.81 -6.01
CA PRO A 46 3.70 -9.08 -5.32
C PRO A 46 3.65 -8.92 -3.79
N ASN A 47 2.69 -9.59 -3.13
CA ASN A 47 2.50 -9.48 -1.68
C ASN A 47 3.73 -9.92 -0.88
N ASN A 48 4.47 -10.92 -1.37
CA ASN A 48 5.66 -11.45 -0.72
C ASN A 48 6.83 -10.45 -0.70
N LEU A 49 6.96 -9.60 -1.72
CA LEU A 49 7.98 -8.55 -1.75
C LEU A 49 7.69 -7.46 -0.71
N LEU A 50 6.41 -7.16 -0.47
CA LEU A 50 5.99 -6.17 0.53
C LEU A 50 6.33 -6.63 1.96
N LEU A 51 6.43 -7.94 2.19
CA LEU A 51 6.86 -8.53 3.46
C LEU A 51 8.38 -8.57 3.62
N GLN A 52 9.12 -8.57 2.52
CA GLN A 52 10.60 -8.61 2.52
C GLN A 52 11.22 -7.21 2.58
N LYS A 53 10.45 -6.18 2.22
CA LYS A 53 10.87 -4.77 2.20
C LYS A 53 10.19 -3.99 3.32
N GLY A 54 10.81 -2.89 3.75
CA GLY A 54 10.15 -1.94 4.64
C GLY A 54 9.04 -1.20 3.89
N VAL A 55 7.92 -0.93 4.54
CA VAL A 55 6.81 -0.15 3.96
C VAL A 55 6.32 0.87 4.99
N ALA A 56 6.23 2.13 4.59
CA ALA A 56 5.70 3.20 5.42
C ALA A 56 4.29 3.58 4.96
N LEU A 57 3.37 3.78 5.90
CA LEU A 57 2.07 4.41 5.63
C LEU A 57 2.27 5.93 5.57
N ILE A 58 1.96 6.54 4.44
CA ILE A 58 2.11 7.99 4.22
C ILE A 58 0.81 8.73 4.51
N ALA A 59 -0.32 8.19 4.02
CA ALA A 59 -1.64 8.72 4.30
C ALA A 59 -2.61 7.57 4.51
N LYS A 60 -3.34 7.64 5.62
CA LYS A 60 -4.41 6.69 5.92
C LYS A 60 -5.69 7.17 5.25
N ASN A 61 -6.39 6.25 4.59
CA ASN A 61 -7.72 6.53 4.08
C ASN A 61 -8.62 6.92 5.26
N SER A 62 -9.16 8.14 5.23
CA SER A 62 -9.86 8.80 6.34
C SER A 62 -11.20 8.15 6.73
N VAL A 63 -11.50 6.97 6.19
CA VAL A 63 -12.80 6.29 6.32
C VAL A 63 -12.93 5.53 7.66
N SER A 64 -11.86 5.39 8.46
CA SER A 64 -11.91 4.55 9.68
C SER A 64 -11.60 5.26 11.02
N GLU A 65 -11.77 6.58 11.14
CA GLU A 65 -11.58 7.32 12.42
C GLU A 65 -12.87 8.01 12.93
N LYS A 66 -14.05 7.42 12.65
CA LYS A 66 -15.32 7.80 13.28
C LYS A 66 -16.09 6.57 13.80
N ALA A 67 -15.51 5.88 14.78
CA ALA A 67 -16.13 4.91 15.68
C ALA A 67 -15.02 4.63 16.72
N ASP A 68 -15.07 5.05 17.98
CA ASP A 68 -16.18 5.05 18.93
C ASP A 68 -16.03 6.23 19.92
N ASN A 69 -17.14 6.89 20.25
CA ASN A 69 -17.31 7.74 21.43
C ASN A 69 -18.61 7.36 22.13
#